data_AF-E0VIC6-F1
#
_entry.id   AF-E0VIC6-F1
#
_cell.length_a   1.000
_cell.length_b   1.000
_cell.length_c   1.000
_cell.angle_alpha   90.00
_cell.angle_beta   90.00
_cell.angle_gamma   90.00
#
_symmetry.space_group_name_H-M   'P 1'
#
loop_
_entity.id
_entity.type
_entity.pdbx_description
1 polymer ?
#
loop_
_entity_poly.entity_id
_entity_poly.type
_entity_poly.pdbx_seq_one_letter_code
_entity_poly.pdbx_strand_id
1 'polypeptide(L)'
;MDMLLAYMNAIQALYHHPSLQQPIDIVLIKMEILKRQPSDLPHYNGERSQLLDSFCAYNQKHNPKGDDNPNHWDMGLYVSGLDFFAYENGKRSGVTMGLATVGGVCMEKYNCVIAELGTTNVFGKPYPSAGFTSVYVLAHEMGHNIGMHHDSTHNNCPKEGYIMSPSRGTNGETLWSTCSAEVAKSMGWAKCLEDSPPKPQKGLDHAKYENLPGVYWGAKRQCEVLLRDKDAEIHNTVRLETICENLHCKTPHRSGFYFAGPALEGTTCGENKWCQGGICVNKKKKPSLNIVKGGWSDWITVKQCSSQCLEKSKGHQSQRRTCTNPAPVNTDEGCDGPGFEVMLCKDDQLCKSKRQPITDYAGTKCLEFSKLLPELDKSASGLQATYESGRLWMSCAIFCKRKNTNSFYTPRMELNDLNIDPYFPDGTWCHNDGQINYYCVQHHCLPENFKFTKGIFTSDDVSILQNAPPKQLPKSDDVLKYFSIDSNKKPLLTTLKPEINVPSNDDDWFDKDYLELPNTKI
;
A
#
# COMPACT_ATOMS: atom_id res chain seq x y z
N MET A 1 13.47 8.01 9.08
CA MET A 1 13.45 9.49 9.12
C MET A 1 13.29 10.08 7.73
N ASP A 2 14.16 9.76 6.77
CA ASP A 2 14.07 10.35 5.41
C ASP A 2 12.73 10.16 4.69
N MET A 3 12.05 9.02 4.91
CA MET A 3 10.71 8.78 4.37
C MET A 3 9.68 9.78 4.90
N LEU A 4 9.68 10.05 6.21
CA LEU A 4 8.76 11.01 6.83
C LEU A 4 9.06 12.44 6.38
N LEU A 5 10.33 12.80 6.17
CA LEU A 5 10.68 14.09 5.59
C LEU A 5 10.17 14.21 4.14
N ALA A 6 10.27 13.16 3.34
CA ALA A 6 9.74 13.17 1.97
C ALA A 6 8.20 13.23 1.96
N TYR A 7 7.56 12.54 2.91
CA TYR A 7 6.12 12.62 3.14
C TYR A 7 5.68 14.05 3.48
N MET A 8 6.35 14.72 4.43
CA MET A 8 6.06 16.12 4.77
C MET A 8 6.37 17.08 3.61
N ASN A 9 7.44 16.85 2.85
CA ASN A 9 7.73 17.66 1.67
C ASN A 9 6.72 17.46 0.54
N ALA A 10 6.13 16.27 0.42
CA ALA A 10 5.05 16.03 -0.52
C ALA A 10 3.80 16.83 -0.15
N ILE A 11 3.47 16.91 1.15
CA ILE A 11 2.39 17.77 1.66
C ILE A 11 2.71 19.24 1.36
N GLN A 12 3.95 19.67 1.63
CA GLN A 12 4.42 21.02 1.29
C GLN A 12 4.23 21.34 -0.20
N ALA A 13 4.51 20.38 -1.09
CA ALA A 13 4.34 20.58 -2.53
C ALA A 13 2.87 20.83 -2.90
N LEU A 14 1.91 20.20 -2.21
CA LEU A 14 0.48 20.49 -2.38
C LEU A 14 0.14 21.91 -1.91
N TYR A 15 0.62 22.33 -0.74
CA TYR A 15 0.40 23.71 -0.22
C TYR A 15 1.16 24.80 -1.00
N HIS A 16 2.17 24.43 -1.77
CA HIS A 16 2.84 25.28 -2.75
C HIS A 16 2.23 25.21 -4.15
N HIS A 17 1.24 24.35 -4.37
CA HIS A 17 0.63 24.18 -5.68
C HIS A 17 -0.09 25.48 -6.11
N PRO A 18 0.10 25.99 -7.34
CA PRO A 18 -0.49 27.25 -7.79
C PRO A 18 -2.01 27.35 -7.69
N SER A 19 -2.71 26.22 -7.69
CA SER A 19 -4.18 26.18 -7.53
C SER A 19 -4.65 26.75 -6.18
N LEU A 20 -3.82 26.69 -5.13
CA LEU A 20 -4.15 27.27 -3.82
C LEU A 20 -4.08 28.80 -3.83
N GLN A 21 -3.37 29.39 -4.80
CA GLN A 21 -3.20 30.84 -5.01
C GLN A 21 -2.56 31.63 -3.86
N GLN A 22 -2.36 31.00 -2.70
CA GLN A 22 -1.61 31.51 -1.56
C GLN A 22 -0.69 30.39 -1.08
N PRO A 23 0.64 30.49 -1.24
CA PRO A 23 1.55 29.48 -0.73
C PRO A 23 1.54 29.49 0.80
N ILE A 24 1.61 28.30 1.39
CA ILE A 24 1.72 28.09 2.84
C ILE A 24 2.98 27.26 3.09
N ASP A 25 3.93 27.82 3.83
CA ASP A 25 5.16 27.13 4.22
C ASP A 25 4.88 26.22 5.44
N ILE A 26 5.36 24.98 5.39
CA ILE A 26 5.28 23.99 6.47
C ILE A 26 6.67 23.82 7.05
N VAL A 27 6.83 24.04 8.36
CA VAL A 27 8.12 23.87 9.05
C VAL A 27 7.99 22.86 10.17
N LEU A 28 8.90 21.88 10.18
CA LEU A 28 8.93 20.86 11.22
C LEU A 28 9.69 21.35 12.44
N ILE A 29 8.95 21.71 13.48
CA ILE A 29 9.50 22.11 14.79
C ILE A 29 9.99 20.89 15.57
N LYS A 30 9.19 19.82 15.57
CA LYS A 30 9.43 18.60 16.35
C LYS A 30 8.89 17.39 15.59
N MET A 31 9.61 16.27 15.64
CA MET A 31 9.15 14.98 15.11
C MET A 31 9.53 13.85 16.07
N GLU A 32 8.54 13.07 16.50
CA GLU A 32 8.73 11.95 17.41
C GLU A 32 8.15 10.66 16.80
N ILE A 33 8.90 9.56 16.91
CA ILE A 33 8.42 8.23 16.53
C ILE A 33 8.14 7.46 17.82
N LEU A 34 6.86 7.30 18.14
CA LEU A 34 6.41 6.60 19.34
C LEU A 34 6.58 5.08 19.17
N LYS A 35 7.67 4.53 19.72
CA LYS A 35 7.91 3.06 19.71
C LYS A 35 6.95 2.29 20.62
N ARG A 36 6.37 2.97 21.60
CA ARG A 36 5.36 2.45 22.55
C ARG A 36 4.33 3.55 22.76
N GLN A 37 3.07 3.18 22.88
CA GLN A 37 2.01 4.14 23.15
C GLN A 37 2.20 4.77 24.55
N PRO A 38 2.30 6.10 24.66
CA PRO A 38 2.27 6.79 25.94
C PRO A 38 0.95 6.55 26.69
N SER A 39 0.99 6.50 28.03
CA SER A 39 -0.21 6.31 28.85
C SER A 39 -1.18 7.49 28.80
N ASP A 40 -0.67 8.69 28.52
CA ASP A 40 -1.45 9.92 28.34
C ASP A 40 -1.84 10.19 26.88
N LEU A 41 -1.63 9.22 25.99
CA LEU A 41 -2.13 9.21 24.62
C LEU A 41 -2.77 7.84 24.30
N PRO A 42 -3.86 7.43 24.96
CA PRO A 42 -4.59 6.22 24.59
C PRO A 42 -5.06 6.28 23.12
N HIS A 43 -4.79 5.21 22.35
CA HIS A 43 -5.08 5.20 20.92
C HIS A 43 -6.46 4.60 20.55
N TYR A 44 -7.22 4.12 21.53
CA TYR A 44 -8.59 3.56 21.39
C TYR A 44 -8.79 2.59 20.21
N ASN A 45 -7.77 1.81 19.89
CA ASN A 45 -7.73 0.92 18.72
C ASN A 45 -8.07 1.58 17.36
N GLY A 46 -8.01 2.91 17.26
CA GLY A 46 -8.36 3.64 16.04
C GLY A 46 -9.80 4.18 15.99
N GLU A 47 -10.58 4.17 17.09
CA GLU A 47 -11.84 4.94 17.09
C GLU A 47 -11.50 6.43 16.91
N ARG A 48 -11.89 7.00 15.76
CA ARG A 48 -11.33 8.27 15.27
C ARG A 48 -11.61 9.44 16.21
N SER A 49 -12.77 9.47 16.84
CA SER A 49 -13.22 10.59 17.67
C SER A 49 -12.45 10.62 18.98
N GLN A 50 -12.38 9.48 19.68
CA GLN A 50 -11.64 9.30 20.93
C GLN A 50 -10.14 9.46 20.71
N LEU A 51 -9.63 8.98 19.56
CA LEU A 51 -8.22 9.15 19.20
C LEU A 51 -7.88 10.62 18.98
N LEU A 52 -8.71 11.38 18.24
CA LEU A 52 -8.50 12.82 18.06
C LEU A 52 -8.54 13.55 19.40
N ASP A 53 -9.58 13.31 20.22
CA ASP A 53 -9.71 13.93 21.55
C ASP A 53 -8.47 13.68 22.42
N SER A 54 -7.99 12.44 22.44
CA SER A 54 -6.79 12.10 23.19
C SER A 54 -5.53 12.72 22.63
N PHE A 55 -5.40 12.81 21.30
CA PHE A 55 -4.25 13.46 20.69
C PHE A 55 -4.27 14.96 20.92
N CYS A 56 -5.43 15.62 20.85
CA CYS A 56 -5.58 17.03 21.19
C CYS A 56 -5.19 17.32 22.64
N ALA A 57 -5.61 16.48 23.59
CA ALA A 57 -5.22 16.61 25.00
C ALA A 57 -3.71 16.42 25.21
N TYR A 58 -3.12 15.43 24.54
CA TYR A 58 -1.68 15.21 24.54
C TYR A 58 -0.93 16.40 23.92
N ASN A 59 -1.37 16.86 22.76
CA ASN A 59 -0.82 18.01 22.04
C ASN A 59 -0.83 19.26 22.93
N GLN A 60 -1.96 19.60 23.51
CA GLN A 60 -2.12 20.76 24.40
C GLN A 60 -1.17 20.70 25.62
N LYS A 61 -0.98 19.51 26.19
CA LYS A 61 -0.14 19.29 27.37
C LYS A 61 1.36 19.41 27.05
N HIS A 62 1.78 18.94 25.88
CA HIS A 62 3.19 18.84 25.49
C HIS A 62 3.68 20.00 24.62
N ASN A 63 2.77 20.81 24.05
CA ASN A 63 3.11 22.01 23.30
C ASN A 63 3.52 23.13 24.28
N PRO A 64 4.76 23.66 24.20
CA PRO A 64 5.18 24.79 25.01
C PRO A 64 4.21 25.96 24.90
N LYS A 65 3.99 26.68 26.01
CA LYS A 65 3.14 27.88 25.99
C LYS A 65 3.88 29.06 25.36
N GLY A 66 3.12 29.93 24.69
CA GLY A 66 3.62 31.14 24.06
C GLY A 66 4.13 30.88 22.65
N ASP A 67 3.56 31.60 21.70
CA ASP A 67 3.90 31.57 20.27
C ASP A 67 5.33 32.05 19.99
N ASP A 68 5.88 32.87 20.90
CA ASP A 68 7.24 33.36 20.87
C ASP A 68 8.29 32.28 21.22
N ASN A 69 7.86 31.12 21.70
CA ASN A 69 8.76 30.02 22.02
C ASN A 69 9.17 29.27 20.74
N PRO A 70 10.47 29.14 20.43
CA PRO A 70 10.92 28.48 19.19
C PRO A 70 10.65 26.97 19.13
N ASN A 71 10.17 26.37 20.23
CA ASN A 71 9.70 24.98 20.27
C ASN A 71 8.18 24.87 20.35
N HIS A 72 7.44 25.99 20.34
CA HIS A 72 6.00 26.00 20.12
C HIS A 72 5.70 25.54 18.70
N TRP A 73 4.57 24.88 18.50
CA TRP A 73 4.08 24.53 17.18
C TRP A 73 2.61 24.91 17.02
N ASP A 74 2.25 25.40 15.85
CA ASP A 74 0.91 25.92 15.57
C ASP A 74 -0.10 24.80 15.35
N MET A 75 0.38 23.63 14.92
CA MET A 75 -0.43 22.47 14.58
C MET A 75 0.29 21.17 14.95
N GLY A 76 -0.37 20.31 15.71
CA GLY A 76 0.08 18.95 16.02
C GLY A 76 -0.48 17.95 15.01
N LEU A 77 0.37 17.05 14.49
CA LEU A 77 -0.01 16.03 13.52
C LEU A 77 0.26 14.62 14.09
N TYR A 78 -0.75 13.74 14.09
CA TYR A 78 -0.63 12.34 14.48
C TYR A 78 -0.91 11.42 13.31
N VAL A 79 0.16 10.87 12.74
CA VAL A 79 0.08 9.85 11.69
C VAL A 79 0.19 8.45 12.28
N SER A 80 -0.71 7.55 11.88
CA SER A 80 -0.84 6.23 12.51
C SER A 80 -1.13 5.12 11.50
N GLY A 81 -0.57 3.93 11.73
CA GLY A 81 -0.92 2.72 10.98
C GLY A 81 -2.12 1.95 11.53
N LEU A 82 -2.90 2.58 12.41
CA LEU A 82 -4.20 2.06 12.86
C LEU A 82 -5.24 2.26 11.75
N ASP A 83 -6.17 1.30 11.65
CA ASP A 83 -7.35 1.39 10.80
C ASP A 83 -8.41 2.22 11.52
N PHE A 84 -8.54 3.48 11.13
CA PHE A 84 -9.44 4.44 11.75
C PHE A 84 -10.89 4.08 11.47
N PHE A 85 -11.73 4.21 12.49
CA PHE A 85 -13.14 3.86 12.35
C PHE A 85 -14.04 4.69 13.24
N ALA A 86 -15.33 4.68 12.92
CA ALA A 86 -16.41 5.18 13.77
C ALA A 86 -17.53 4.15 13.89
N TYR A 87 -18.40 4.32 14.89
CA TYR A 87 -19.64 3.55 15.00
C TYR A 87 -20.80 4.34 14.40
N GLU A 88 -21.40 3.81 13.34
CA GLU A 88 -22.54 4.38 12.64
C GLU A 88 -23.71 3.41 12.70
N ASN A 89 -24.84 3.83 13.28
CA ASN A 89 -26.03 2.98 13.44
C ASN A 89 -25.72 1.60 14.06
N GLY A 90 -24.75 1.56 14.99
CA GLY A 90 -24.29 0.32 15.64
C GLY A 90 -23.32 -0.54 14.83
N LYS A 91 -22.89 -0.10 13.64
CA LYS A 91 -21.91 -0.78 12.79
C LYS A 91 -20.59 -0.02 12.74
N ARG A 92 -19.47 -0.75 12.73
CA ARG A 92 -18.14 -0.16 12.53
C ARG A 92 -17.98 0.25 11.06
N SER A 93 -17.64 1.52 10.83
CA SER A 93 -17.37 2.14 9.54
C SER A 93 -15.91 2.59 9.50
N GLY A 94 -15.12 2.07 8.56
CA GLY A 94 -13.69 2.40 8.36
C GLY A 94 -13.45 3.34 7.19
N VAL A 95 -14.43 4.18 6.88
CA VAL A 95 -14.45 5.03 5.67
C VAL A 95 -13.56 6.26 5.85
N THR A 96 -13.35 6.69 7.11
CA THR A 96 -12.62 7.91 7.44
C THR A 96 -11.14 7.66 7.64
N MET A 97 -10.29 8.23 6.78
CA MET A 97 -8.83 8.07 6.84
C MET A 97 -8.12 9.15 7.68
N GLY A 98 -8.84 10.19 8.12
CA GLY A 98 -8.32 11.30 8.91
C GLY A 98 -9.42 12.00 9.70
N LEU A 99 -9.06 12.89 10.61
CA LEU A 99 -10.04 13.73 11.30
C LEU A 99 -9.36 15.00 11.84
N ALA A 100 -10.01 16.14 11.63
CA ALA A 100 -9.63 17.42 12.21
C ALA A 100 -10.86 18.28 12.55
N THR A 101 -10.66 19.28 13.41
CA THR A 101 -11.64 20.35 13.61
C THR A 101 -11.47 21.44 12.57
N VAL A 102 -12.56 21.99 12.03
CA VAL A 102 -12.49 23.10 11.08
C VAL A 102 -12.11 24.39 11.78
N GLY A 103 -11.05 25.05 11.31
CA GLY A 103 -10.59 26.33 11.85
C GLY A 103 -9.99 26.24 13.26
N GLY A 104 -9.51 25.06 13.66
CA GLY A 104 -8.88 24.84 14.97
C GLY A 104 -7.44 25.35 15.08
N VAL A 105 -6.81 25.75 13.98
CA VAL A 105 -5.43 26.27 14.00
C VAL A 105 -5.33 27.50 14.90
N CYS A 106 -4.22 27.65 15.63
CA CYS A 106 -4.01 28.64 16.69
C CYS A 106 -4.89 28.49 17.95
N MET A 107 -5.76 27.48 18.05
CA MET A 107 -6.49 27.17 19.28
C MET A 107 -5.84 25.99 19.98
N GLU A 108 -5.25 26.20 21.17
CA GLU A 108 -4.49 25.15 21.88
C GLU A 108 -5.22 23.81 22.07
N LYS A 109 -6.55 23.83 22.11
CA LYS A 109 -7.39 22.65 22.29
C LYS A 109 -7.70 21.92 20.97
N TYR A 110 -7.62 22.61 19.84
CA TYR A 110 -8.16 22.17 18.56
C TYR A 110 -7.13 22.19 17.41
N ASN A 111 -5.89 22.60 17.68
CA ASN A 111 -4.82 22.62 16.70
C ASN A 111 -4.14 21.24 16.51
N CYS A 112 -4.96 20.21 16.36
CA CYS A 112 -4.57 18.81 16.35
C CYS A 112 -5.25 18.11 15.17
N VAL A 113 -4.48 17.29 14.47
CA VAL A 113 -4.91 16.57 13.27
C VAL A 113 -4.47 15.12 13.36
N ILE A 114 -5.35 14.17 13.02
CA ILE A 114 -5.00 12.75 12.89
C ILE A 114 -5.15 12.29 11.45
N ALA A 115 -4.25 11.43 10.98
CA ALA A 115 -4.34 10.82 9.66
C ALA A 115 -3.76 9.39 9.63
N GLU A 116 -4.29 8.56 8.75
CA GLU A 116 -3.77 7.22 8.49
C GLU A 116 -2.49 7.26 7.66
N LEU A 117 -1.51 6.44 8.02
CA LEU A 117 -0.31 6.13 7.24
C LEU A 117 0.12 4.69 7.50
N GLY A 118 0.21 3.89 6.44
CA GLY A 118 0.61 2.49 6.56
C GLY A 118 -0.53 1.55 6.91
N THR A 119 -1.79 1.96 6.78
CA THR A 119 -2.94 1.16 7.23
C THR A 119 -3.26 -0.04 6.34
N THR A 120 -3.57 -1.17 6.96
CA THR A 120 -4.02 -2.39 6.27
C THR A 120 -5.30 -2.90 6.93
N ASN A 121 -6.17 -3.57 6.18
CA ASN A 121 -7.32 -4.23 6.78
C ASN A 121 -6.92 -5.48 7.58
N VAL A 122 -7.91 -6.18 8.16
CA VAL A 122 -7.70 -7.41 8.96
C VAL A 122 -7.03 -8.57 8.22
N PHE A 123 -7.03 -8.54 6.88
CA PHE A 123 -6.34 -9.51 6.01
C PHE A 123 -4.98 -9.01 5.52
N GLY A 124 -4.46 -7.91 6.08
CA GLY A 124 -3.19 -7.31 5.68
C GLY A 124 -3.24 -6.58 4.35
N LYS A 125 -4.41 -6.49 3.69
CA LYS A 125 -4.54 -5.78 2.41
C LYS A 125 -4.31 -4.28 2.63
N PRO A 126 -3.45 -3.64 1.84
CA PRO A 126 -3.18 -2.21 1.98
C PRO A 126 -4.40 -1.40 1.54
N TYR A 127 -4.83 -0.48 2.41
CA TYR A 127 -5.63 0.66 1.95
C TYR A 127 -4.74 1.58 1.11
N PRO A 128 -5.29 2.48 0.29
CA PRO A 128 -4.48 3.52 -0.35
C PRO A 128 -3.62 4.31 0.64
N SER A 129 -4.12 4.56 1.86
CA SER A 129 -3.37 5.18 2.98
C SER A 129 -2.16 4.37 3.47
N ALA A 130 -1.97 3.13 3.00
CA ALA A 130 -0.75 2.35 3.29
C ALA A 130 0.52 2.96 2.68
N GLY A 131 0.38 3.75 1.62
CA GLY A 131 1.48 4.39 0.89
C GLY A 131 1.42 5.92 0.94
N PHE A 132 1.97 6.55 -0.10
CA PHE A 132 2.03 8.01 -0.19
C PHE A 132 0.68 8.67 -0.52
N THR A 133 -0.40 7.94 -0.83
CA THR A 133 -1.76 8.53 -0.86
C THR A 133 -2.12 9.20 0.47
N SER A 134 -1.55 8.73 1.58
CA SER A 134 -1.66 9.36 2.91
C SER A 134 -1.24 10.84 2.91
N VAL A 135 -0.36 11.28 2.00
CA VAL A 135 0.03 12.70 1.83
C VAL A 135 -1.20 13.58 1.61
N TYR A 136 -2.07 13.13 0.71
CA TYR A 136 -3.29 13.85 0.40
C TYR A 136 -4.27 13.79 1.56
N VAL A 137 -4.34 12.66 2.29
CA VAL A 137 -5.19 12.54 3.49
C VAL A 137 -4.78 13.59 4.51
N LEU A 138 -3.49 13.65 4.88
CA LEU A 138 -3.04 14.63 5.86
C LEU A 138 -3.18 16.08 5.37
N ALA A 139 -2.94 16.35 4.08
CA ALA A 139 -3.17 17.67 3.51
C ALA A 139 -4.65 18.09 3.59
N HIS A 140 -5.59 17.17 3.35
CA HIS A 140 -7.03 17.42 3.49
C HIS A 140 -7.38 17.82 4.94
N GLU A 141 -6.91 17.03 5.92
CA GLU A 141 -7.22 17.30 7.33
C GLU A 141 -6.54 18.57 7.86
N MET A 142 -5.32 18.86 7.40
CA MET A 142 -4.68 20.15 7.66
C MET A 142 -5.50 21.30 7.06
N GLY A 143 -6.08 21.09 5.87
CA GLY A 143 -7.02 22.00 5.20
C GLY A 143 -8.22 22.33 6.08
N HIS A 144 -8.84 21.32 6.69
CA HIS A 144 -9.87 21.52 7.71
C HIS A 144 -9.36 22.40 8.84
N ASN A 145 -8.21 22.07 9.43
CA ASN A 145 -7.71 22.81 10.58
C ASN A 145 -7.43 24.29 10.32
N ILE A 146 -7.04 24.66 9.09
CA ILE A 146 -6.88 26.06 8.65
C ILE A 146 -8.18 26.72 8.17
N GLY A 147 -9.32 26.02 8.27
CA GLY A 147 -10.66 26.59 8.04
C GLY A 147 -11.35 26.19 6.75
N MET A 148 -10.77 25.27 5.97
CA MET A 148 -11.42 24.78 4.75
C MET A 148 -12.55 23.82 5.12
N HIS A 149 -13.70 23.97 4.48
CA HIS A 149 -14.74 22.95 4.49
C HIS A 149 -14.56 22.07 3.26
N HIS A 150 -15.32 20.97 3.20
CA HIS A 150 -15.39 20.22 1.96
C HIS A 150 -15.90 21.07 0.81
N ASP A 151 -15.43 20.78 -0.39
CA ASP A 151 -16.06 21.31 -1.59
C ASP A 151 -17.52 20.87 -1.65
N SER A 152 -18.40 21.77 -2.13
CA SER A 152 -19.87 21.69 -2.09
C SER A 152 -20.53 21.86 -0.71
N THR A 153 -19.77 21.87 0.39
CA THR A 153 -20.30 22.10 1.74
C THR A 153 -20.07 23.55 2.16
N HIS A 154 -21.16 24.31 2.27
CA HIS A 154 -21.13 25.75 2.55
C HIS A 154 -20.36 26.59 1.50
N ASN A 155 -20.14 26.05 0.30
CA ASN A 155 -19.51 26.73 -0.83
C ASN A 155 -20.03 26.18 -2.18
N ASN A 156 -19.62 26.79 -3.29
CA ASN A 156 -20.13 26.48 -4.64
C ASN A 156 -19.16 25.63 -5.49
N CYS A 157 -18.08 25.09 -4.90
CA CYS A 157 -17.13 24.26 -5.63
C CYS A 157 -17.71 22.85 -5.92
N PRO A 158 -17.30 22.19 -7.02
CA PRO A 158 -17.74 20.83 -7.31
C PRO A 158 -17.36 19.86 -6.18
N LYS A 159 -18.27 18.94 -5.85
CA LYS A 159 -18.06 17.95 -4.78
C LYS A 159 -16.77 17.15 -4.96
N GLU A 160 -16.45 16.76 -6.20
CA GLU A 160 -15.32 15.88 -6.54
C GLU A 160 -14.24 16.60 -7.37
N GLY A 161 -13.03 16.05 -7.38
CA GLY A 161 -11.92 16.48 -8.24
C GLY A 161 -10.82 17.30 -7.56
N TYR A 162 -10.94 17.58 -6.27
CA TYR A 162 -10.03 18.44 -5.53
C TYR A 162 -9.62 17.82 -4.19
N ILE A 163 -8.56 18.38 -3.58
CA ILE A 163 -8.01 17.87 -2.31
C ILE A 163 -9.08 17.87 -1.21
N MET A 164 -9.97 18.88 -1.17
CA MET A 164 -11.05 19.02 -0.18
C MET A 164 -12.37 18.36 -0.61
N SER A 165 -12.37 17.49 -1.61
CA SER A 165 -13.54 16.66 -1.93
C SER A 165 -13.88 15.72 -0.75
N PRO A 166 -15.17 15.54 -0.38
CA PRO A 166 -15.58 14.66 0.72
C PRO A 166 -15.22 13.19 0.48
N SER A 167 -15.15 12.78 -0.78
CA SER A 167 -14.70 11.46 -1.19
C SER A 167 -13.39 11.57 -1.95
N ARG A 168 -12.52 10.59 -1.74
CA ARG A 168 -11.34 10.41 -2.59
C ARG A 168 -11.79 9.64 -3.83
N GLY A 169 -11.98 10.37 -4.92
CA GLY A 169 -12.16 9.73 -6.22
C GLY A 169 -10.95 8.88 -6.62
N THR A 170 -11.09 8.14 -7.71
CA THR A 170 -10.04 7.21 -8.17
C THR A 170 -8.97 7.84 -9.06
N ASN A 171 -9.07 9.14 -9.34
CA ASN A 171 -8.32 9.81 -10.41
C ASN A 171 -7.30 10.83 -9.91
N GLY A 172 -6.95 10.81 -8.62
CA GLY A 172 -5.77 11.52 -8.15
C GLY A 172 -6.00 13.02 -8.01
N GLU A 173 -6.96 13.40 -7.16
CA GLU A 173 -7.30 14.79 -6.85
C GLU A 173 -6.12 15.52 -6.21
N THR A 174 -5.24 16.08 -7.05
CA THR A 174 -3.98 16.73 -6.65
C THR A 174 -4.09 18.25 -6.55
N LEU A 175 -5.25 18.81 -6.87
CA LEU A 175 -5.49 20.25 -6.99
C LEU A 175 -6.37 20.76 -5.85
N TRP A 176 -6.14 22.01 -5.45
CA TRP A 176 -7.06 22.75 -4.58
C TRP A 176 -8.15 23.43 -5.40
N SER A 177 -9.37 23.49 -4.86
CA SER A 177 -10.48 24.22 -5.49
C SER A 177 -10.31 25.73 -5.33
N THR A 178 -11.11 26.51 -6.07
CA THR A 178 -11.16 27.97 -5.86
C THR A 178 -11.68 28.33 -4.47
N CYS A 179 -12.54 27.50 -3.87
CA CYS A 179 -13.09 27.72 -2.54
C CYS A 179 -12.02 27.51 -1.46
N SER A 180 -11.21 26.44 -1.58
CA SER A 180 -10.03 26.27 -0.72
C SER A 180 -9.05 27.44 -0.85
N ALA A 181 -8.80 27.91 -2.07
CA ALA A 181 -7.93 29.05 -2.33
C ALA A 181 -8.43 30.37 -1.69
N GLU A 182 -9.74 30.60 -1.68
CA GLU A 182 -10.34 31.76 -1.01
C GLU A 182 -10.15 31.73 0.51
N VAL A 183 -10.28 30.55 1.13
CA VAL A 183 -9.99 30.37 2.56
C VAL A 183 -8.52 30.64 2.85
N ALA A 184 -7.60 30.07 2.07
CA ALA A 184 -6.16 30.28 2.24
C ALA A 184 -5.73 31.75 2.12
N LYS A 185 -6.38 32.53 1.23
CA LYS A 185 -6.15 33.99 1.14
C LYS A 185 -6.72 34.77 2.33
N SER A 186 -7.68 34.19 3.05
CA SER A 186 -8.44 34.85 4.11
C SER A 186 -8.02 34.38 5.51
N MET A 187 -6.76 33.99 5.70
CA MET A 187 -6.22 33.46 6.96
C MET A 187 -5.77 34.53 7.99
N GLY A 188 -6.10 35.81 7.80
CA GLY A 188 -5.68 36.89 8.72
C GLY A 188 -6.23 36.78 10.16
N TRP A 189 -7.10 35.80 10.43
CA TRP A 189 -7.56 35.45 11.77
C TRP A 189 -6.56 34.53 12.51
N ALA A 190 -5.78 33.74 11.78
CA ALA A 190 -4.84 32.73 12.29
C ALA A 190 -3.44 33.33 12.52
N LYS A 191 -3.36 34.28 13.46
CA LYS A 191 -2.14 35.09 13.70
C LYS A 191 -0.90 34.29 14.11
N CYS A 192 -1.06 33.10 14.67
CA CYS A 192 0.07 32.21 15.02
C CYS A 192 0.83 31.70 13.79
N LEU A 193 0.31 31.89 12.57
CA LEU A 193 0.97 31.48 11.34
C LEU A 193 1.77 32.61 10.66
N GLU A 194 1.74 33.82 11.24
CA GLU A 194 2.34 35.02 10.63
C GLU A 194 3.78 35.29 11.09
N ASP A 195 4.26 34.62 12.13
CA ASP A 195 5.62 34.79 12.61
C ASP A 195 6.64 34.12 11.67
N SER A 196 7.91 34.51 11.83
CA SER A 196 8.97 33.97 10.98
C SER A 196 9.35 32.57 11.47
N PRO A 197 9.31 31.55 10.59
CA PRO A 197 9.59 30.19 11.02
C PRO A 197 11.01 30.08 11.59
N PRO A 198 11.20 29.35 12.70
CA PRO A 198 12.54 29.11 13.22
C PRO A 198 13.36 28.32 12.20
N LYS A 199 14.69 28.48 12.25
CA LYS A 199 15.58 27.65 11.42
C LYS A 199 15.31 26.18 11.72
N PRO A 200 15.08 25.34 10.69
CA PRO A 200 14.82 23.92 10.91
C PRO A 200 15.93 23.28 11.74
N GLN A 201 15.55 22.51 12.76
CA GLN A 201 16.53 21.76 13.53
C GLN A 201 17.22 20.71 12.65
N LYS A 202 18.47 20.36 12.99
CA LYS A 202 19.26 19.39 12.22
C LYS A 202 18.50 18.06 12.11
N GLY A 203 18.21 17.64 10.87
CA GLY A 203 17.50 16.39 10.58
C GLY A 203 15.98 16.52 10.47
N LEU A 204 15.42 17.72 10.66
CA LEU A 204 14.00 18.03 10.41
C LEU A 204 13.78 18.87 9.14
N ASP A 205 14.86 19.25 8.46
CA ASP A 205 14.79 19.99 7.20
C ASP A 205 14.30 19.08 6.07
N HIS A 206 13.01 19.20 5.75
CA HIS A 206 12.39 18.55 4.60
C HIS A 206 12.53 19.37 3.31
N ALA A 207 12.86 20.67 3.40
CA ALA A 207 13.03 21.54 2.24
C ALA A 207 14.21 21.13 1.35
N LYS A 208 15.10 20.26 1.85
CA LYS A 208 16.13 19.54 1.07
C LYS A 208 15.60 18.83 -0.19
N TYR A 209 14.29 18.58 -0.28
CA TYR A 209 13.65 17.96 -1.42
C TYR A 209 13.06 18.96 -2.43
N GLU A 210 13.05 20.26 -2.14
CA GLU A 210 12.63 21.34 -3.07
C GLU A 210 11.23 21.14 -3.69
N ASN A 211 10.26 20.61 -2.92
CA ASN A 211 8.91 20.23 -3.38
C ASN A 211 8.89 19.10 -4.43
N LEU A 212 10.00 18.38 -4.60
CA LEU A 212 10.17 17.31 -5.59
C LEU A 212 10.62 15.99 -4.92
N PRO A 213 9.89 15.48 -3.91
CA PRO A 213 10.30 14.28 -3.18
C PRO A 213 10.39 13.03 -4.06
N GLY A 214 9.62 12.97 -5.16
CA GLY A 214 9.61 11.87 -6.13
C GLY A 214 10.91 11.69 -6.91
N VAL A 215 11.79 12.68 -6.89
CA VAL A 215 13.17 12.58 -7.40
C VAL A 215 14.00 11.58 -6.59
N TYR A 216 13.79 11.55 -5.27
CA TYR A 216 14.52 10.68 -4.33
C TYR A 216 13.71 9.43 -3.96
N TRP A 217 12.39 9.54 -4.03
CA TRP A 217 11.41 8.50 -3.78
C TRP A 217 10.69 8.17 -5.09
N GLY A 218 11.42 7.60 -6.05
CA GLY A 218 10.90 7.19 -7.35
C GLY A 218 9.76 6.17 -7.25
N ALA A 219 9.14 5.87 -8.38
CA ALA A 219 7.93 5.04 -8.46
C ALA A 219 8.15 3.65 -7.83
N LYS A 220 9.34 3.05 -8.01
CA LYS A 220 9.65 1.77 -7.36
C LYS A 220 9.60 1.90 -5.83
N ARG A 221 10.26 2.91 -5.27
CA ARG A 221 10.30 3.14 -3.80
C ARG A 221 8.90 3.42 -3.25
N GLN A 222 8.04 4.10 -4.00
CA GLN A 222 6.64 4.30 -3.61
C GLN A 222 5.88 2.98 -3.52
N CYS A 223 6.09 2.06 -4.48
CA CYS A 223 5.55 0.70 -4.40
C CYS A 223 6.11 -0.12 -3.24
N GLU A 224 7.41 0.01 -2.94
CA GLU A 224 8.02 -0.64 -1.77
C GLU A 224 7.39 -0.19 -0.46
N VAL A 225 7.04 1.09 -0.34
CA VAL A 225 6.36 1.64 0.84
C VAL A 225 4.94 1.09 0.94
N LEU A 226 4.15 1.16 -0.15
CA LEU A 226 2.76 0.68 -0.18
C LEU A 226 2.67 -0.80 0.22
N LEU A 227 3.48 -1.66 -0.41
CA LEU A 227 3.38 -3.10 -0.24
C LEU A 227 4.24 -3.63 0.92
N ARG A 228 5.08 -2.77 1.52
CA ARG A 228 6.07 -3.13 2.54
C ARG A 228 7.00 -4.26 2.06
N ASP A 229 7.39 -4.19 0.80
CA ASP A 229 8.14 -5.23 0.10
C ASP A 229 9.23 -4.62 -0.76
N LYS A 230 10.47 -5.08 -0.59
CA LYS A 230 11.64 -4.54 -1.30
C LYS A 230 11.74 -4.97 -2.75
N ASP A 231 11.03 -6.04 -3.11
CA ASP A 231 10.95 -6.54 -4.47
C ASP A 231 9.69 -6.01 -5.19
N ALA A 232 8.94 -5.09 -4.56
CA ALA A 232 7.84 -4.40 -5.21
C ALA A 232 8.32 -3.54 -6.38
N GLU A 233 7.52 -3.53 -7.44
CA GLU A 233 7.80 -2.82 -8.68
C GLU A 233 6.51 -2.25 -9.29
N ILE A 234 6.68 -1.45 -10.33
CA ILE A 234 5.58 -0.87 -11.09
C ILE A 234 4.91 -1.99 -11.90
N HIS A 235 3.58 -2.14 -11.79
CA HIS A 235 2.87 -3.24 -12.44
C HIS A 235 2.86 -3.13 -13.98
N ASN A 236 2.55 -1.94 -14.52
CA ASN A 236 2.44 -1.68 -15.95
C ASN A 236 3.35 -0.51 -16.36
N THR A 237 4.37 -0.81 -17.15
CA THR A 237 5.35 0.17 -17.66
C THR A 237 5.07 0.64 -19.08
N VAL A 238 3.98 0.18 -19.71
CA VAL A 238 3.65 0.51 -21.11
C VAL A 238 3.30 1.99 -21.28
N ARG A 239 2.67 2.61 -20.27
CA ARG A 239 2.37 4.04 -20.23
C ARG A 239 2.83 4.63 -18.91
N LEU A 240 4.13 4.91 -18.79
CA LEU A 240 4.70 5.52 -17.57
C LEU A 240 4.06 6.87 -17.22
N GLU A 241 3.41 7.54 -18.17
CA GLU A 241 2.77 8.85 -17.98
C GLU A 241 1.57 8.78 -17.04
N THR A 242 0.85 7.65 -17.01
CA THR A 242 -0.36 7.48 -16.18
C THR A 242 -0.04 7.33 -14.69
N ILE A 243 1.22 7.10 -14.31
CA ILE A 243 1.60 6.98 -12.90
C ILE A 243 1.37 8.28 -12.13
N CYS A 244 1.38 9.42 -12.83
CA CYS A 244 1.13 10.72 -12.21
C CYS A 244 -0.32 10.86 -11.73
N GLU A 245 -1.25 10.16 -12.40
CA GLU A 245 -2.66 10.09 -12.00
C GLU A 245 -2.86 8.97 -10.97
N ASN A 246 -2.35 7.77 -11.28
CA ASN A 246 -2.43 6.61 -10.38
C ASN A 246 -1.30 5.62 -10.65
N LEU A 247 -0.35 5.51 -9.72
CA LEU A 247 0.74 4.55 -9.75
C LEU A 247 0.21 3.15 -9.38
N HIS A 248 0.46 2.17 -10.24
CA HIS A 248 0.10 0.77 -9.98
C HIS A 248 1.34 -0.04 -9.60
N CYS A 249 1.20 -0.82 -8.53
CA CYS A 249 2.27 -1.60 -7.94
C CYS A 249 1.96 -3.10 -7.97
N LYS A 250 3.01 -3.91 -8.08
CA LYS A 250 2.96 -5.36 -7.88
C LYS A 250 4.20 -5.82 -7.12
N THR A 251 4.20 -7.07 -6.68
CA THR A 251 5.36 -7.74 -6.10
C THR A 251 5.39 -9.20 -6.54
N PRO A 252 6.56 -9.81 -6.76
CA PRO A 252 6.65 -11.23 -7.10
C PRO A 252 6.08 -12.16 -6.00
N HIS A 253 5.90 -11.67 -4.77
CA HIS A 253 5.43 -12.49 -3.66
C HIS A 253 3.90 -12.56 -3.52
N ARG A 254 3.16 -11.77 -4.30
CA ARG A 254 1.70 -11.63 -4.20
C ARG A 254 1.10 -11.63 -5.59
N SER A 255 -0.07 -12.23 -5.75
CA SER A 255 -0.81 -12.20 -7.02
C SER A 255 -1.56 -10.88 -7.18
N GLY A 256 -1.73 -10.40 -8.41
CA GLY A 256 -2.50 -9.19 -8.71
C GLY A 256 -1.70 -7.89 -8.62
N PHE A 257 -2.41 -6.77 -8.65
CA PHE A 257 -1.83 -5.43 -8.56
C PHE A 257 -2.55 -4.55 -7.54
N TYR A 258 -1.93 -3.43 -7.17
CA TYR A 258 -2.41 -2.50 -6.18
C TYR A 258 -2.30 -1.07 -6.69
N PHE A 259 -3.30 -0.24 -6.43
CA PHE A 259 -3.25 1.20 -6.62
C PHE A 259 -2.51 1.85 -5.46
N ALA A 260 -1.62 2.78 -5.80
CA ALA A 260 -0.80 3.55 -4.88
C ALA A 260 -1.17 5.05 -4.85
N GLY A 261 -2.18 5.46 -5.62
CA GLY A 261 -2.54 6.86 -5.83
C GLY A 261 -1.56 7.60 -6.76
N PRO A 262 -1.69 8.92 -6.89
CA PRO A 262 -0.78 9.74 -7.69
C PRO A 262 0.67 9.55 -7.27
N ALA A 263 1.56 9.41 -8.26
CA ALA A 263 2.98 9.43 -7.97
C ALA A 263 3.41 10.80 -7.43
N LEU A 264 4.34 10.80 -6.47
CA LEU A 264 4.87 12.01 -5.86
C LEU A 264 5.41 13.02 -6.88
N GLU A 265 5.30 14.31 -6.57
CA GLU A 265 5.89 15.41 -7.34
C GLU A 265 7.38 15.15 -7.64
N GLY A 266 7.77 15.27 -8.91
CA GLY A 266 9.14 14.99 -9.38
C GLY A 266 9.43 13.52 -9.75
N THR A 267 8.48 12.59 -9.55
CA THR A 267 8.63 11.19 -9.99
C THR A 267 8.81 11.11 -11.50
N THR A 268 9.78 10.36 -11.99
CA THR A 268 10.02 10.24 -13.44
C THR A 268 8.91 9.44 -14.12
N CYS A 269 8.23 10.07 -15.09
CA CYS A 269 7.10 9.50 -15.84
C CYS A 269 7.38 9.37 -17.34
N GLY A 270 8.63 9.59 -17.76
CA GLY A 270 9.08 9.50 -19.14
C GLY A 270 10.45 10.14 -19.34
N GLU A 271 10.99 10.02 -20.55
CA GLU A 271 12.28 10.62 -20.88
C GLU A 271 12.21 12.15 -20.74
N ASN A 272 13.06 12.72 -19.89
CA ASN A 272 13.05 14.16 -19.56
C ASN A 272 11.70 14.70 -19.06
N LYS A 273 10.82 13.84 -18.54
CA LYS A 273 9.53 14.21 -17.94
C LYS A 273 9.44 13.80 -16.46
N TRP A 274 8.59 14.46 -15.70
CA TRP A 274 8.23 14.09 -14.33
C TRP A 274 6.77 14.38 -13.99
N CYS A 275 6.27 13.83 -12.90
CA CYS A 275 4.95 14.15 -12.38
C CYS A 275 4.95 15.53 -11.71
N GLN A 276 3.98 16.36 -12.09
CA GLN A 276 3.72 17.63 -11.44
C GLN A 276 2.22 17.95 -11.49
N GLY A 277 1.57 18.12 -10.35
CA GLY A 277 0.13 18.38 -10.25
C GLY A 277 -0.71 17.28 -10.90
N GLY A 278 -0.32 16.02 -10.69
CA GLY A 278 -1.03 14.84 -11.24
C GLY A 278 -0.80 14.56 -12.73
N ILE A 279 -0.05 15.40 -13.45
CA ILE A 279 0.21 15.23 -14.88
C ILE A 279 1.70 15.05 -15.19
N CYS A 280 2.01 14.34 -16.28
CA CYS A 280 3.39 14.13 -16.73
C CYS A 280 3.88 15.31 -17.58
N VAL A 281 4.78 16.13 -17.04
CA VAL A 281 5.28 17.38 -17.68
C VAL A 281 6.78 17.31 -17.98
N ASN A 282 7.24 18.16 -18.90
CA ASN A 282 8.67 18.31 -19.19
C ASN A 282 9.43 18.92 -18.00
N LYS A 283 10.63 18.39 -17.71
CA LYS A 283 11.50 18.91 -16.64
C LYS A 283 11.93 20.35 -16.95
N LYS A 284 11.47 21.33 -16.15
CA LYS A 284 11.81 22.76 -16.33
C LYS A 284 13.27 23.08 -16.00
N LYS A 285 13.86 22.34 -15.06
CA LYS A 285 15.31 22.28 -14.76
C LYS A 285 15.65 20.83 -14.50
N LYS A 286 16.80 20.36 -15.02
CA LYS A 286 17.35 19.07 -14.60
C LYS A 286 17.98 19.31 -13.22
N PRO A 287 17.43 18.78 -12.12
CA PRO A 287 18.09 18.93 -10.82
C PRO A 287 19.49 18.33 -10.96
N SER A 288 20.52 19.07 -10.51
CA SER A 288 21.92 18.66 -10.58
C SER A 288 22.18 17.59 -9.54
N LEU A 289 21.68 16.39 -9.81
CA LEU A 289 21.76 15.24 -8.92
C LEU A 289 22.91 14.35 -9.37
N ASN A 290 23.62 13.82 -8.40
CA ASN A 290 24.43 12.65 -8.63
C ASN A 290 23.48 11.48 -8.91
N ILE A 291 23.47 10.99 -10.15
CA ILE A 291 22.71 9.82 -10.57
C ILE A 291 23.69 8.65 -10.63
N VAL A 292 23.46 7.65 -9.80
CA VAL A 292 24.23 6.40 -9.83
C VAL A 292 23.26 5.29 -10.19
N LYS A 293 23.42 4.69 -11.38
CA LYS A 293 22.61 3.53 -11.77
C LYS A 293 22.92 2.36 -10.84
N GLY A 294 21.88 1.64 -10.43
CA GLY A 294 22.03 0.48 -9.57
C GLY A 294 22.76 -0.68 -10.24
N GLY A 295 23.62 -1.37 -9.51
CA GLY A 295 24.25 -2.63 -9.92
C GLY A 295 23.97 -3.76 -8.93
N TRP A 296 23.78 -4.97 -9.47
CA TRP A 296 23.53 -6.16 -8.67
C TRP A 296 24.78 -6.55 -7.87
N SER A 297 24.59 -6.86 -6.59
CA SER A 297 25.58 -7.62 -5.83
C SER A 297 25.72 -9.04 -6.39
N ASP A 298 26.76 -9.74 -5.95
CA ASP A 298 26.84 -11.18 -6.16
C ASP A 298 25.63 -11.89 -5.54
N TRP A 299 25.30 -13.06 -6.08
CA TRP A 299 24.30 -13.94 -5.52
C TRP A 299 24.77 -14.53 -4.20
N ILE A 300 23.91 -14.50 -3.20
CA ILE A 300 24.14 -15.07 -1.88
C ILE A 300 23.08 -16.14 -1.64
N THR A 301 23.51 -17.36 -1.31
CA THR A 301 22.60 -18.43 -0.90
C THR A 301 21.96 -18.06 0.44
N VAL A 302 20.64 -17.87 0.45
CA VAL A 302 19.88 -17.47 1.63
C VAL A 302 19.50 -18.67 2.47
N LYS A 303 19.14 -19.78 1.81
CA LYS A 303 18.83 -21.06 2.47
C LYS A 303 19.52 -22.20 1.74
N GLN A 304 20.16 -23.06 2.53
CA GLN A 304 20.64 -24.35 2.07
C GLN A 304 19.47 -25.22 1.60
N CYS A 305 19.77 -26.28 0.85
CA CYS A 305 18.76 -27.21 0.33
C CYS A 305 17.77 -27.63 1.42
N SER A 306 16.47 -27.44 1.17
CA SER A 306 15.37 -27.78 2.09
C SER A 306 14.27 -28.55 1.35
N SER A 307 13.55 -29.43 2.06
CA SER A 307 12.48 -30.25 1.49
C SER A 307 11.46 -30.60 2.55
N GLN A 308 10.18 -30.68 2.16
CA GLN A 308 9.10 -31.23 2.99
C GLN A 308 8.94 -32.75 2.81
N CYS A 309 9.85 -33.40 2.07
CA CYS A 309 9.84 -34.84 1.83
C CYS A 309 8.51 -35.35 1.26
N LEU A 310 7.89 -34.56 0.38
CA LEU A 310 6.68 -34.95 -0.33
C LEU A 310 7.00 -35.99 -1.42
N GLU A 311 6.03 -36.84 -1.73
CA GLU A 311 6.15 -37.86 -2.77
C GLU A 311 6.60 -37.26 -4.12
N LYS A 312 7.53 -37.97 -4.80
CA LYS A 312 8.12 -37.60 -6.12
C LYS A 312 8.81 -36.24 -6.19
N SER A 313 8.87 -35.52 -5.08
CA SER A 313 9.33 -34.12 -5.01
C SER A 313 10.83 -34.03 -4.80
N LYS A 314 11.39 -32.84 -5.02
CA LYS A 314 12.80 -32.50 -4.81
C LYS A 314 12.94 -31.48 -3.69
N GLY A 315 14.19 -31.24 -3.28
CA GLY A 315 14.50 -30.11 -2.44
C GLY A 315 14.62 -28.83 -3.27
N HIS A 316 14.61 -27.69 -2.58
CA HIS A 316 14.92 -26.39 -3.16
C HIS A 316 15.91 -25.62 -2.29
N GLN A 317 16.68 -24.75 -2.92
CA GLN A 317 17.54 -23.76 -2.28
C GLN A 317 17.25 -22.39 -2.89
N SER A 318 17.40 -21.33 -2.10
CA SER A 318 17.11 -19.97 -2.55
C SER A 318 18.34 -19.08 -2.48
N GLN A 319 18.43 -18.18 -3.45
CA GLN A 319 19.50 -17.21 -3.58
C GLN A 319 18.90 -15.81 -3.64
N ARG A 320 19.66 -14.83 -3.14
CA ARG A 320 19.31 -13.43 -3.25
C ARG A 320 20.52 -12.59 -3.60
N ARG A 321 20.29 -11.57 -4.38
CA ARG A 321 21.23 -10.47 -4.63
C ARG A 321 20.51 -9.16 -4.34
N THR A 322 21.28 -8.13 -4.03
CA THR A 322 20.74 -6.82 -3.71
C THR A 322 21.30 -5.78 -4.66
N CYS A 323 20.50 -4.76 -4.97
CA CYS A 323 20.93 -3.68 -5.85
C CYS A 323 21.83 -2.68 -5.08
N THR A 324 23.06 -3.10 -4.79
CA THR A 324 23.97 -2.39 -3.88
C THR A 324 25.39 -2.20 -4.44
N ASN A 325 25.67 -2.71 -5.65
CA ASN A 325 27.01 -2.69 -6.24
C ASN A 325 27.04 -2.04 -7.64
N PRO A 326 26.93 -0.70 -7.74
CA PRO A 326 26.69 0.26 -6.66
C PRO A 326 25.19 0.38 -6.31
N ALA A 327 24.88 0.93 -5.13
CA ALA A 327 23.50 1.23 -4.76
C ALA A 327 22.95 2.36 -5.64
N PRO A 328 21.69 2.28 -6.11
CA PRO A 328 21.10 3.31 -6.93
C PRO A 328 20.93 4.61 -6.13
N VAL A 329 21.35 5.73 -6.73
CA VAL A 329 21.21 7.07 -6.16
C VAL A 329 20.40 7.93 -7.13
N ASN A 330 19.27 8.46 -6.65
CA ASN A 330 18.37 9.34 -7.40
C ASN A 330 17.91 8.77 -8.75
N THR A 331 17.76 7.44 -8.83
CA THR A 331 17.27 6.74 -10.02
C THR A 331 16.68 5.40 -9.64
N ASP A 332 15.64 5.00 -10.37
CA ASP A 332 15.12 3.62 -10.37
C ASP A 332 15.78 2.80 -11.49
N GLU A 333 16.71 3.38 -12.26
CA GLU A 333 17.46 2.69 -13.30
C GLU A 333 18.59 1.83 -12.74
N GLY A 334 18.73 0.63 -13.30
CA GLY A 334 19.75 -0.34 -12.94
C GLY A 334 19.16 -1.56 -12.25
N CYS A 335 19.96 -2.61 -12.11
CA CYS A 335 19.54 -3.90 -11.54
C CYS A 335 18.33 -4.53 -12.23
N ASP A 336 18.34 -4.65 -13.57
CA ASP A 336 17.27 -5.36 -14.26
C ASP A 336 17.32 -6.88 -14.00
N GLY A 337 16.15 -7.48 -13.79
CA GLY A 337 15.98 -8.91 -13.54
C GLY A 337 15.67 -9.24 -12.07
N PRO A 338 15.56 -10.53 -11.72
CA PRO A 338 15.15 -10.91 -10.37
C PRO A 338 16.25 -10.66 -9.34
N GLY A 339 15.86 -10.17 -8.16
CA GLY A 339 16.69 -10.10 -6.97
C GLY A 339 16.69 -11.40 -6.15
N PHE A 340 15.73 -12.30 -6.42
CA PHE A 340 15.51 -13.56 -5.71
C PHE A 340 15.26 -14.70 -6.70
N GLU A 341 15.89 -15.85 -6.48
CA GLU A 341 15.75 -17.03 -7.32
C GLU A 341 15.69 -18.29 -6.46
N VAL A 342 14.93 -19.28 -6.93
CA VAL A 342 14.85 -20.62 -6.32
C VAL A 342 15.38 -21.66 -7.30
N MET A 343 16.25 -22.53 -6.81
CA MET A 343 16.84 -23.63 -7.58
C MET A 343 16.52 -24.98 -6.94
N LEU A 344 16.24 -25.97 -7.77
CA LEU A 344 16.04 -27.35 -7.31
C LEU A 344 17.37 -27.98 -6.87
N CYS A 345 17.30 -28.81 -5.85
CA CYS A 345 18.42 -29.58 -5.33
C CYS A 345 17.99 -31.01 -4.99
N LYS A 346 18.98 -31.91 -4.89
CA LYS A 346 18.73 -33.29 -4.44
C LYS A 346 18.46 -33.30 -2.94
N ASP A 347 17.35 -33.91 -2.53
CA ASP A 347 16.93 -34.02 -1.13
C ASP A 347 17.12 -35.42 -0.54
N ASP A 348 17.81 -36.34 -1.23
CA ASP A 348 18.01 -37.73 -0.81
C ASP A 348 18.61 -37.84 0.61
N GLN A 349 19.49 -36.91 0.97
CA GLN A 349 20.13 -36.87 2.29
C GLN A 349 19.25 -36.23 3.37
N LEU A 350 18.25 -35.44 2.98
CA LEU A 350 17.29 -34.80 3.89
C LEU A 350 16.12 -35.74 4.18
N CYS A 351 15.65 -36.45 3.15
CA CYS A 351 14.46 -37.28 3.18
C CYS A 351 14.80 -38.76 3.25
N LYS A 352 15.27 -39.20 4.42
CA LYS A 352 15.68 -40.60 4.68
C LYS A 352 14.52 -41.53 5.05
N SER A 353 13.39 -40.97 5.45
CA SER A 353 12.18 -41.70 5.85
C SER A 353 11.17 -41.81 4.70
N LYS A 354 10.06 -42.52 4.93
CA LYS A 354 8.95 -42.57 3.98
C LYS A 354 8.46 -41.15 3.69
N ARG A 355 8.31 -40.84 2.39
CA ARG A 355 7.80 -39.56 1.92
C ARG A 355 6.31 -39.41 2.24
N GLN A 356 5.89 -38.18 2.53
CA GLN A 356 4.51 -37.84 2.85
C GLN A 356 3.67 -37.68 1.57
N PRO A 357 2.45 -38.24 1.50
CA PRO A 357 1.53 -37.99 0.39
C PRO A 357 1.18 -36.51 0.27
N ILE A 358 1.13 -36.00 -0.97
CA ILE A 358 0.80 -34.59 -1.26
C ILE A 358 -0.59 -34.22 -0.70
N THR A 359 -1.55 -35.15 -0.73
CA THR A 359 -2.90 -34.96 -0.19
C THR A 359 -2.93 -34.73 1.32
N ASP A 360 -2.03 -35.39 2.07
CA ASP A 360 -1.97 -35.26 3.53
C ASP A 360 -1.39 -33.89 3.91
N TYR A 361 -0.39 -33.42 3.14
CA TYR A 361 0.14 -32.06 3.29
C TYR A 361 -0.94 -31.02 2.99
N ALA A 362 -1.65 -31.18 1.87
CA ALA A 362 -2.76 -30.31 1.49
C ALA A 362 -3.86 -30.29 2.56
N GLY A 363 -4.26 -31.44 3.09
CA GLY A 363 -5.27 -31.55 4.16
C GLY A 363 -4.85 -30.81 5.43
N THR A 364 -3.58 -30.93 5.84
CA THR A 364 -3.02 -30.20 6.99
C THR A 364 -3.10 -28.69 6.77
N LYS A 365 -2.71 -28.21 5.59
CA LYS A 365 -2.81 -26.79 5.23
C LYS A 365 -4.25 -26.28 5.14
N CYS A 366 -5.17 -27.08 4.60
CA CYS A 366 -6.58 -26.73 4.59
C CYS A 366 -7.18 -26.61 6.00
N LEU A 367 -6.76 -27.46 6.93
CA LEU A 367 -7.14 -27.32 8.33
C LEU A 367 -6.61 -26.01 8.93
N GLU A 368 -5.36 -25.62 8.63
CA GLU A 368 -4.80 -24.32 9.02
C GLU A 368 -5.61 -23.15 8.44
N PHE A 369 -5.90 -23.17 7.14
CA PHE A 369 -6.66 -22.11 6.46
C PHE A 369 -8.09 -21.99 6.99
N SER A 370 -8.74 -23.10 7.33
CA SER A 370 -10.11 -23.12 7.88
C SER A 370 -10.28 -22.40 9.22
N LYS A 371 -9.17 -22.11 9.93
CA LYS A 371 -9.16 -21.29 11.15
C LYS A 371 -9.38 -19.80 10.85
N LEU A 372 -8.98 -19.36 9.66
CA LEU A 372 -9.10 -17.98 9.20
C LEU A 372 -10.30 -17.79 8.26
N LEU A 373 -10.67 -18.83 7.53
CA LEU A 373 -11.67 -18.81 6.46
C LEU A 373 -12.84 -19.74 6.79
N PRO A 374 -13.94 -19.22 7.38
CA PRO A 374 -15.08 -20.02 7.83
C PRO A 374 -15.80 -20.82 6.73
N GLU A 375 -15.62 -20.46 5.47
CA GLU A 375 -16.21 -21.12 4.29
C GLU A 375 -15.55 -22.46 3.95
N LEU A 376 -14.33 -22.71 4.44
CA LEU A 376 -13.60 -23.96 4.24
C LEU A 376 -14.09 -25.05 5.21
N ASP A 377 -14.15 -26.29 4.73
CA ASP A 377 -14.58 -27.45 5.51
C ASP A 377 -13.55 -27.81 6.60
N LYS A 378 -13.99 -27.83 7.87
CA LYS A 378 -13.16 -28.11 9.04
C LYS A 378 -12.76 -29.58 9.18
N SER A 379 -13.44 -30.48 8.48
CA SER A 379 -13.04 -31.90 8.38
C SER A 379 -11.88 -32.15 7.40
N ALA A 380 -11.53 -31.11 6.63
CA ALA A 380 -10.39 -30.87 5.74
C ALA A 380 -9.83 -32.06 4.95
N SER A 381 -10.28 -32.19 3.70
CA SER A 381 -9.50 -32.79 2.60
C SER A 381 -8.92 -31.69 1.71
N GLY A 382 -7.68 -31.89 1.23
CA GLY A 382 -6.98 -31.00 0.32
C GLY A 382 -6.55 -31.71 -0.96
N LEU A 383 -6.49 -30.97 -2.07
CA LEU A 383 -6.10 -31.49 -3.38
C LEU A 383 -5.02 -30.62 -4.03
N GLN A 384 -4.20 -31.29 -4.85
CA GLN A 384 -3.37 -30.67 -5.88
C GLN A 384 -4.12 -30.77 -7.21
N ALA A 385 -4.26 -29.64 -7.92
CA ALA A 385 -4.95 -29.60 -9.22
C ALA A 385 -4.12 -30.25 -10.34
N THR A 386 -4.77 -30.62 -11.45
CA THR A 386 -4.06 -31.04 -12.67
C THR A 386 -3.34 -29.86 -13.32
N TYR A 387 -2.23 -30.16 -14.00
CA TYR A 387 -1.44 -29.15 -14.69
C TYR A 387 -2.23 -28.48 -15.81
N GLU A 388 -2.08 -27.17 -15.90
CA GLU A 388 -2.69 -26.35 -16.93
C GLU A 388 -1.65 -25.37 -17.48
N SER A 389 -1.35 -25.49 -18.78
CA SER A 389 -0.32 -24.68 -19.44
C SER A 389 -0.63 -23.18 -19.43
N GLY A 390 -1.91 -22.79 -19.38
CA GLY A 390 -2.33 -21.40 -19.27
C GLY A 390 -2.27 -20.84 -17.85
N ARG A 391 -2.14 -21.69 -16.83
CA ARG A 391 -2.21 -21.33 -15.40
C ARG A 391 -1.24 -22.21 -14.61
N LEU A 392 0.05 -21.93 -14.79
CA LEU A 392 1.13 -22.74 -14.24
C LEU A 392 1.09 -22.86 -12.72
N TRP A 393 0.45 -21.92 -12.02
CA TRP A 393 0.28 -21.95 -10.57
C TRP A 393 -0.68 -23.04 -10.07
N MET A 394 -1.59 -23.55 -10.91
CA MET A 394 -2.68 -24.41 -10.45
C MET A 394 -2.21 -25.68 -9.77
N SER A 395 -1.27 -26.42 -10.37
CA SER A 395 -0.73 -27.63 -9.75
C SER A 395 0.20 -27.36 -8.56
N CYS A 396 0.47 -26.10 -8.27
CA CYS A 396 1.26 -25.67 -7.13
C CYS A 396 0.42 -24.97 -6.06
N ALA A 397 -0.85 -24.66 -6.31
CA ALA A 397 -1.77 -24.14 -5.30
C ALA A 397 -2.42 -25.28 -4.50
N ILE A 398 -2.72 -25.01 -3.23
CA ILE A 398 -3.45 -25.92 -2.36
C ILE A 398 -4.93 -25.62 -2.47
N PHE A 399 -5.71 -26.64 -2.85
CA PHE A 399 -7.17 -26.53 -2.99
C PHE A 399 -7.87 -27.24 -1.84
N CYS A 400 -8.71 -26.50 -1.13
CA CYS A 400 -9.39 -26.95 0.09
C CYS A 400 -10.88 -27.15 -0.15
N LYS A 401 -11.43 -28.24 0.39
CA LYS A 401 -12.86 -28.52 0.27
C LYS A 401 -13.69 -27.41 0.94
N ARG A 402 -14.77 -27.00 0.27
CA ARG A 402 -15.73 -26.02 0.81
C ARG A 402 -16.90 -26.73 1.53
N LYS A 403 -17.50 -26.08 2.53
CA LYS A 403 -18.56 -26.69 3.38
C LYS A 403 -19.84 -27.07 2.64
N ASN A 404 -20.22 -26.31 1.61
CA ASN A 404 -21.55 -26.40 0.98
C ASN A 404 -21.48 -26.76 -0.52
N THR A 405 -20.32 -27.16 -1.01
CA THR A 405 -20.12 -27.53 -2.41
C THR A 405 -19.21 -28.75 -2.51
N ASN A 406 -19.30 -29.49 -3.61
CA ASN A 406 -18.34 -30.56 -3.93
C ASN A 406 -17.04 -30.05 -4.55
N SER A 407 -16.87 -28.73 -4.65
CA SER A 407 -15.69 -28.09 -5.21
C SER A 407 -14.62 -27.84 -4.15
N PHE A 408 -13.38 -27.72 -4.63
CA PHE A 408 -12.24 -27.33 -3.83
C PHE A 408 -11.78 -25.94 -4.26
N TYR A 409 -11.45 -25.09 -3.30
CA TYR A 409 -11.11 -23.68 -3.50
C TYR A 409 -9.71 -23.40 -3.00
N THR A 410 -8.94 -22.61 -3.74
CA THR A 410 -7.65 -22.10 -3.24
C THR A 410 -7.80 -20.65 -2.75
N PRO A 411 -7.51 -20.36 -1.47
CA PRO A 411 -7.68 -19.03 -0.89
C PRO A 411 -6.51 -18.08 -1.22
N ARG A 412 -6.13 -18.02 -2.50
CA ARG A 412 -5.00 -17.20 -2.99
C ARG A 412 -5.19 -15.71 -2.72
N MET A 413 -6.42 -15.20 -2.78
CA MET A 413 -6.69 -13.76 -2.66
C MET A 413 -6.75 -13.30 -1.20
N GLU A 414 -7.37 -14.09 -0.32
CA GLU A 414 -7.56 -13.79 1.10
C GLU A 414 -6.25 -13.89 1.87
N LEU A 415 -5.39 -14.84 1.51
CA LEU A 415 -4.13 -15.09 2.18
C LEU A 415 -2.95 -14.30 1.59
N ASN A 416 -3.15 -13.69 0.41
CA ASN A 416 -2.13 -12.97 -0.38
C ASN A 416 -1.28 -11.99 0.44
N ASP A 417 -1.91 -11.30 1.40
CA ASP A 417 -1.31 -10.21 2.18
C ASP A 417 -1.06 -10.60 3.67
N LEU A 418 -1.37 -11.83 4.06
CA LEU A 418 -1.24 -12.33 5.44
C LEU A 418 0.09 -13.02 5.75
N ASN A 419 1.04 -13.03 4.82
CA ASN A 419 2.27 -13.83 4.91
C ASN A 419 1.98 -15.33 5.17
N ILE A 420 0.86 -15.81 4.63
CA ILE A 420 0.46 -17.22 4.66
C ILE A 420 0.46 -17.70 3.21
N ASP A 421 1.27 -18.72 2.94
CA ASP A 421 1.47 -19.23 1.59
C ASP A 421 0.38 -20.28 1.24
N PRO A 422 -0.53 -20.00 0.28
CA PRO A 422 -1.56 -20.93 -0.16
C PRO A 422 -1.05 -21.98 -1.17
N TYR A 423 0.26 -22.06 -1.39
CA TYR A 423 0.90 -22.95 -2.35
C TYR A 423 1.66 -24.09 -1.65
N PHE A 424 1.90 -25.15 -2.42
CA PHE A 424 2.84 -26.19 -2.06
C PHE A 424 4.27 -25.61 -2.04
N PRO A 425 5.14 -26.11 -1.14
CA PRO A 425 6.52 -25.69 -1.08
C PRO A 425 7.25 -25.86 -2.42
N ASP A 426 8.26 -25.02 -2.65
CA ASP A 426 9.16 -25.18 -3.78
C ASP A 426 9.81 -26.58 -3.77
N GLY A 427 9.98 -27.16 -4.95
CA GLY A 427 10.42 -28.54 -5.17
C GLY A 427 9.30 -29.58 -5.16
N THR A 428 8.05 -29.21 -4.86
CA THR A 428 6.92 -30.15 -4.92
C THR A 428 6.66 -30.61 -6.36
N TRP A 429 6.56 -31.91 -6.59
CA TRP A 429 6.23 -32.46 -7.91
C TRP A 429 4.81 -32.07 -8.32
N CYS A 430 4.64 -31.60 -9.55
CA CYS A 430 3.36 -31.05 -10.00
C CYS A 430 2.88 -31.58 -11.35
N HIS A 431 3.79 -32.02 -12.24
CA HIS A 431 3.43 -32.59 -13.53
C HIS A 431 4.54 -33.47 -14.13
N ASN A 432 4.18 -34.25 -15.15
CA ASN A 432 5.10 -34.93 -16.04
C ASN A 432 4.45 -34.97 -17.43
N ASP A 433 5.18 -34.51 -18.45
CA ASP A 433 4.69 -34.40 -19.84
C ASP A 433 4.98 -35.66 -20.68
N GLY A 434 5.49 -36.71 -20.05
CA GLY A 434 5.95 -37.96 -20.67
C GLY A 434 7.47 -38.00 -20.89
N GLN A 435 8.17 -36.88 -20.79
CA GLN A 435 9.62 -36.80 -20.98
C GLN A 435 10.34 -36.26 -19.74
N ILE A 436 9.83 -35.17 -19.16
CA ILE A 436 10.46 -34.47 -18.05
C ILE A 436 9.47 -34.23 -16.91
N ASN A 437 9.99 -34.19 -15.69
CA ASN A 437 9.21 -33.82 -14.52
C ASN A 437 9.12 -32.30 -14.39
N TYR A 438 8.04 -31.86 -13.78
CA TYR A 438 7.82 -30.47 -13.42
C TYR A 438 7.70 -30.37 -11.91
N TYR A 439 8.18 -29.26 -11.38
CA TYR A 439 8.22 -28.96 -9.96
C TYR A 439 7.71 -27.55 -9.69
N CYS A 440 7.12 -27.36 -8.51
CA CYS A 440 6.76 -26.04 -8.02
C CYS A 440 8.02 -25.23 -7.75
N VAL A 441 8.14 -24.08 -8.40
CA VAL A 441 9.23 -23.13 -8.20
C VAL A 441 8.63 -21.74 -8.28
N GLN A 442 8.75 -20.96 -7.19
CA GLN A 442 8.12 -19.64 -7.05
C GLN A 442 6.64 -19.71 -7.41
N HIS A 443 5.92 -20.66 -6.81
CA HIS A 443 4.48 -20.92 -6.99
C HIS A 443 4.04 -21.42 -8.37
N HIS A 444 4.94 -21.59 -9.33
CA HIS A 444 4.61 -22.06 -10.68
C HIS A 444 5.10 -23.50 -10.91
N CYS A 445 4.32 -24.30 -11.64
CA CYS A 445 4.69 -25.65 -12.05
C CYS A 445 5.58 -25.59 -13.30
N LEU A 446 6.90 -25.68 -13.10
CA LEU A 446 7.90 -25.47 -14.14
C LEU A 446 8.71 -26.74 -14.43
N PRO A 447 9.20 -26.92 -15.66
CA PRO A 447 10.09 -28.03 -16.01
C PRO A 447 11.32 -28.10 -15.09
N GLU A 448 11.80 -29.30 -14.78
CA GLU A 448 12.97 -29.51 -13.89
C GLU A 448 14.25 -28.78 -14.36
N ASN A 449 14.39 -28.58 -15.67
CA ASN A 449 15.52 -27.90 -16.30
C ASN A 449 15.25 -26.41 -16.60
N PHE A 450 14.18 -25.84 -16.06
CA PHE A 450 13.83 -24.43 -16.28
C PHE A 450 14.93 -23.49 -15.74
N LYS A 451 15.23 -22.45 -16.51
CA LYS A 451 16.15 -21.38 -16.10
C LYS A 451 15.44 -20.04 -16.23
N PHE A 452 15.48 -19.24 -15.17
CA PHE A 452 14.92 -17.90 -15.19
C PHE A 452 15.77 -17.00 -16.09
N THR A 453 15.30 -16.74 -17.31
CA THR A 453 15.89 -15.73 -18.21
C THR A 453 15.21 -14.37 -18.00
N LYS A 454 15.94 -13.27 -18.26
CA LYS A 454 15.40 -11.89 -18.17
C LYS A 454 14.07 -11.78 -18.93
N GLY A 455 13.03 -11.31 -18.23
CA GLY A 455 11.75 -10.90 -18.82
C GLY A 455 10.66 -11.96 -18.98
N ILE A 456 10.82 -13.19 -18.46
CA ILE A 456 9.88 -14.29 -18.79
C ILE A 456 8.80 -14.56 -17.73
N PHE A 457 8.89 -14.05 -16.50
CA PHE A 457 7.84 -14.28 -15.49
C PHE A 457 7.15 -12.99 -15.04
N THR A 458 6.22 -12.53 -15.88
CA THR A 458 5.05 -11.78 -15.41
C THR A 458 3.80 -12.52 -15.91
N SER A 459 3.66 -13.78 -15.52
CA SER A 459 2.38 -14.47 -15.64
C SER A 459 1.51 -14.01 -14.46
N ASP A 460 1.15 -12.72 -14.44
CA ASP A 460 0.03 -12.27 -13.62
C ASP A 460 -1.22 -12.87 -14.25
N ASP A 461 -1.53 -14.11 -13.89
CA ASP A 461 -2.73 -14.82 -14.32
C ASP A 461 -4.02 -14.10 -13.86
N VAL A 462 -3.84 -13.16 -12.92
CA VAL A 462 -4.85 -12.37 -12.26
C VAL A 462 -4.50 -10.88 -12.39
N SER A 463 -5.14 -10.18 -13.32
CA SER A 463 -5.13 -8.70 -13.35
C SER A 463 -6.27 -8.14 -12.49
N ILE A 464 -6.27 -8.45 -11.19
CA ILE A 464 -7.28 -7.98 -10.22
C ILE A 464 -6.63 -7.02 -9.22
N LEU A 465 -7.35 -5.94 -8.91
CA LEU A 465 -7.01 -4.99 -7.85
C LEU A 465 -7.09 -5.66 -6.47
N GLN A 466 -6.02 -5.59 -5.69
CA GLN A 466 -5.87 -6.26 -4.40
C GLN A 466 -5.87 -5.32 -3.18
N ASN A 467 -6.05 -4.00 -3.36
CA ASN A 467 -6.23 -3.08 -2.24
C ASN A 467 -7.41 -3.51 -1.36
N ALA A 468 -7.37 -3.11 -0.09
CA ALA A 468 -8.51 -3.28 0.80
C ALA A 468 -9.71 -2.52 0.21
N PRO A 469 -10.86 -3.18 -0.01
CA PRO A 469 -12.03 -2.49 -0.51
C PRO A 469 -12.63 -1.58 0.58
N PRO A 470 -13.34 -0.51 0.20
CA PRO A 470 -13.99 0.41 1.15
C PRO A 470 -15.03 -0.29 2.03
N LYS A 471 -15.74 -1.24 1.42
CA LYS A 471 -16.73 -2.11 2.06
C LYS A 471 -16.41 -3.57 1.71
N GLN A 472 -16.75 -4.51 2.59
CA GLN A 472 -16.62 -5.94 2.29
C GLN A 472 -17.62 -6.32 1.19
N LEU A 473 -17.14 -6.36 -0.05
CA LEU A 473 -17.93 -6.83 -1.19
C LEU A 473 -17.83 -8.36 -1.28
N PRO A 474 -18.96 -9.07 -1.47
CA PRO A 474 -18.92 -10.50 -1.76
C PRO A 474 -18.21 -10.71 -3.10
N LYS A 475 -17.34 -11.73 -3.15
CA LYS A 475 -16.65 -12.11 -4.39
C LYS A 475 -17.67 -12.51 -5.46
N SER A 476 -17.42 -12.11 -6.71
CA SER A 476 -18.23 -12.58 -7.83
C SER A 476 -18.13 -14.11 -7.96
N ASP A 477 -19.21 -14.71 -8.45
CA ASP A 477 -19.26 -16.17 -8.66
C ASP A 477 -18.20 -16.62 -9.68
N ASP A 478 -17.88 -15.78 -10.67
CA ASP A 478 -16.84 -16.04 -11.66
C ASP A 478 -15.44 -16.07 -11.03
N VAL A 479 -15.12 -15.11 -10.15
CA VAL A 479 -13.86 -15.13 -9.37
C VAL A 479 -13.78 -16.39 -8.52
N LEU A 480 -14.85 -16.75 -7.81
CA LEU A 480 -14.87 -17.97 -7.00
C LEU A 480 -14.67 -19.23 -7.84
N LYS A 481 -15.31 -19.33 -9.01
CA LYS A 481 -15.15 -20.46 -9.94
C LYS A 481 -13.75 -20.53 -10.55
N TYR A 482 -13.13 -19.38 -10.87
CA TYR A 482 -11.78 -19.33 -11.42
C TYR A 482 -10.73 -19.92 -10.48
N PHE A 483 -10.88 -19.66 -9.17
CA PHE A 483 -10.02 -20.21 -8.11
C PHE A 483 -10.51 -21.56 -7.55
N SER A 484 -11.44 -22.24 -8.23
CA SER A 484 -12.01 -23.51 -7.79
C SER A 484 -11.78 -24.64 -8.80
N ILE A 485 -11.68 -25.86 -8.29
CA ILE A 485 -11.64 -27.11 -9.05
C ILE A 485 -12.78 -28.05 -8.63
N ASP A 486 -13.12 -28.98 -9.52
CA ASP A 486 -14.02 -30.10 -9.24
C ASP A 486 -13.31 -31.24 -8.48
N SER A 487 -14.05 -32.29 -8.13
CA SER A 487 -13.49 -33.49 -7.50
C SER A 487 -12.52 -34.28 -8.38
N ASN A 488 -12.53 -34.05 -9.70
CA ASN A 488 -11.61 -34.64 -10.66
C ASN A 488 -10.35 -33.76 -10.87
N LYS A 489 -10.15 -32.76 -10.01
CA LYS A 489 -9.01 -31.84 -10.01
C LYS A 489 -8.94 -30.90 -11.21
N LYS A 490 -10.05 -30.74 -11.95
CA LYS A 490 -10.16 -29.86 -13.10
C LYS A 490 -10.77 -28.51 -12.71
N PRO A 491 -10.35 -27.40 -13.33
CA PRO A 491 -10.90 -26.08 -13.05
C PRO A 491 -12.39 -25.97 -13.36
N LEU A 492 -13.11 -25.19 -12.56
CA LEU A 492 -14.51 -24.83 -12.84
C LEU A 492 -14.63 -23.69 -13.86
N LEU A 493 -13.62 -22.81 -13.92
CA LEU A 493 -13.51 -21.74 -14.90
C LEU A 493 -12.03 -21.53 -15.26
N THR A 494 -11.72 -21.38 -16.54
CA THR A 494 -10.34 -21.27 -17.05
C THR A 494 -9.90 -19.85 -17.38
N THR A 495 -10.86 -18.97 -17.66
CA THR A 495 -10.61 -17.57 -18.01
C THR A 495 -11.46 -16.67 -17.14
N LEU A 496 -10.83 -15.69 -16.51
CA LEU A 496 -11.55 -14.60 -15.86
C LEU A 496 -11.73 -13.48 -16.90
N LYS A 497 -12.97 -13.01 -17.12
CA LYS A 497 -13.14 -11.75 -17.85
C LYS A 497 -12.53 -10.64 -16.99
N PRO A 498 -11.83 -9.65 -17.56
CA PRO A 498 -11.37 -8.52 -16.79
C PRO A 498 -12.61 -7.85 -16.19
N GLU A 499 -12.83 -8.04 -14.90
CA GLU A 499 -13.74 -7.19 -14.15
C GLU A 499 -13.11 -5.81 -14.20
N ILE A 500 -13.69 -4.94 -15.03
CA ILE A 500 -13.56 -3.51 -14.82
C ILE A 500 -14.19 -3.34 -13.43
N ASN A 501 -13.37 -3.38 -12.38
CA ASN A 501 -13.78 -2.89 -11.08
C ASN A 501 -14.04 -1.41 -11.29
N VAL A 502 -15.28 -1.12 -11.69
CA VAL A 502 -15.87 0.20 -11.59
C VAL A 502 -15.68 0.57 -10.11
N PRO A 503 -15.15 1.77 -9.80
CA PRO A 503 -15.12 2.23 -8.44
C PRO A 503 -16.51 2.04 -7.85
N SER A 504 -16.60 1.53 -6.62
CA SER A 504 -17.83 1.65 -5.83
C SER A 504 -18.34 3.08 -6.01
N ASN A 505 -19.60 3.24 -6.40
CA ASN A 505 -20.23 4.56 -6.56
C ASN A 505 -19.77 5.46 -5.40
N ASP A 506 -19.13 6.60 -5.68
CA ASP A 506 -18.52 7.44 -4.66
C ASP A 506 -19.54 7.96 -3.62
N ASP A 507 -20.84 7.81 -3.89
CA ASP A 507 -21.97 7.96 -2.97
C ASP A 507 -21.91 7.03 -1.74
N ASP A 508 -21.03 6.01 -1.72
CA ASP A 508 -20.87 5.08 -0.62
C ASP A 508 -19.89 5.56 0.48
N TRP A 509 -19.19 6.68 0.25
CA TRP A 509 -18.26 7.31 1.20
C TRP A 509 -18.97 8.39 2.04
N PHE A 510 -18.50 8.59 3.27
CA PHE A 510 -19.15 9.44 4.26
C PHE A 510 -18.74 10.90 4.04
N ASP A 511 -19.72 11.79 3.82
CA ASP A 511 -19.49 13.21 3.51
C ASP A 511 -18.99 14.07 4.70
N LYS A 512 -18.63 13.49 5.86
CA LYS A 512 -18.18 14.23 7.06
C LYS A 512 -17.04 13.55 7.83
N ASP A 513 -15.83 13.99 7.54
CA ASP A 513 -14.57 13.64 8.20
C ASP A 513 -13.99 14.81 9.01
N TYR A 514 -14.82 15.78 9.39
CA TYR A 514 -14.42 16.92 10.21
C TYR A 514 -15.38 17.20 11.36
N LEU A 515 -14.89 17.94 12.36
CA LEU A 515 -15.68 18.44 13.48
C LEU A 515 -15.85 19.96 13.38
N GLU A 516 -17.07 20.43 13.59
CA GLU A 516 -17.32 21.86 13.77
C GLU A 516 -16.89 22.29 15.17
N LEU A 517 -16.30 23.48 15.26
CA LEU A 517 -16.05 24.07 16.56
C LEU A 517 -17.39 24.32 17.28
N PRO A 518 -17.50 24.02 18.59
CA PRO A 518 -18.71 24.34 19.35
C PRO A 518 -18.98 25.83 19.22
N ASN A 519 -20.22 26.25 18.94
CA ASN A 519 -20.67 27.65 18.87
C ASN A 519 -20.22 28.43 20.12
N THR A 520 -19.00 28.94 20.07
CA THR A 520 -18.41 29.86 21.01
C THR A 520 -18.30 31.12 20.20
N LYS A 521 -19.08 32.14 20.58
CA LYS A 521 -18.92 33.47 20.01
C LYS A 521 -17.44 33.84 20.16
N ILE A 522 -16.73 33.88 19.04
CA ILE A 522 -15.36 34.41 18.95
C ILE A 522 -15.38 35.86 19.42
#